data_AF-A0A842CS69-F1
#
_entry.id   AF-A0A842CS69-F1
#
_cell.length_a   1.000
_cell.length_b   1.000
_cell.length_c   1.000
_cell.angle_alpha   90.00
_cell.angle_beta   90.00
_cell.angle_gamma   90.00
#
_symmetry.space_group_name_H-M   'P 1'
#
loop_
_entity.id
_entity.type
_entity.pdbx_description
1 polymer ?
#
loop_
_entity_poly.entity_id
_entity_poly.type
_entity_poly.pdbx_seq_one_letter_code
_entity_poly.pdbx_strand_id
1 'polypeptide(L)' 'MNIIKKGGVVRAKKPIILLKRNGISISYAAGTKFKVEKIMNSNILKVKPLGEDVFGTLRVENLEVIR' A
#
# COMPACT_ATOMS: atom_id res chain seq x y z
N MET A 1 18.42 5.39 -5.15
CA MET A 1 17.65 4.46 -4.29
C MET A 1 16.29 5.10 -4.02
N ASN A 2 15.17 4.53 -4.51
CA ASN A 2 13.85 5.13 -4.25
C ASN A 2 13.36 4.65 -2.88
N ILE A 3 13.31 5.57 -1.90
CA ILE A 3 12.94 5.25 -0.52
C ILE A 3 11.43 5.42 -0.34
N ILE A 4 10.77 4.43 0.26
CA ILE A 4 9.38 4.56 0.70
C ILE A 4 9.31 5.53 1.87
N LYS A 5 8.53 6.59 1.72
CA LYS A 5 8.29 7.60 2.75
C LYS A 5 6.80 7.85 2.95
N LYS A 6 6.43 8.31 4.15
CA LYS A 6 5.07 8.81 4.41
C LYS A 6 4.70 9.90 3.39
N GLY A 7 3.48 9.84 2.87
CA GLY A 7 2.97 10.71 1.81
C GLY A 7 3.41 10.32 0.40
N GLY A 8 4.38 9.41 0.25
CA GLY A 8 4.80 8.88 -1.05
C GLY A 8 3.73 7.99 -1.68
N VAL A 9 3.83 7.82 -3.00
CA VAL A 9 2.97 6.90 -3.75
C VAL A 9 3.75 5.65 -4.11
N VAL A 10 3.13 4.50 -3.84
CA VAL A 10 3.65 3.17 -4.17
C VAL A 10 2.67 2.44 -5.08
N ARG A 11 3.19 1.51 -5.87
CA ARG A 11 2.43 0.70 -6.82
C ARG A 11 2.49 -0.77 -6.42
N ALA A 12 1.39 -1.49 -6.56
CA ALA A 12 1.38 -2.94 -6.41
C ALA A 12 2.10 -3.63 -7.59
N LYS A 13 3.09 -4.50 -7.32
CA LYS A 13 3.82 -5.27 -8.34
C LYS A 13 2.99 -6.40 -8.96
N LYS A 14 2.04 -6.92 -8.18
CA LYS A 14 1.14 -8.04 -8.50
C LYS A 14 -0.23 -7.77 -7.88
N PRO A 15 -1.27 -8.55 -8.18
CA PRO A 15 -2.53 -8.44 -7.44
C PRO A 15 -2.28 -8.62 -5.95
N ILE A 16 -2.85 -7.74 -5.13
CA ILE A 16 -2.62 -7.71 -3.68
C ILE A 16 -3.94 -7.61 -2.94
N ILE A 17 -3.91 -8.07 -1.69
CA ILE A 17 -5.03 -7.96 -0.76
C ILE A 17 -4.68 -6.88 0.24
N LEU A 18 -5.51 -5.84 0.30
CA LEU A 18 -5.47 -4.84 1.34
C LEU A 18 -6.27 -5.35 2.54
N LEU A 19 -5.60 -5.54 3.66
CA LEU A 19 -6.22 -5.96 4.91
C LEU A 19 -6.69 -4.74 5.71
N LYS A 20 -8.00 -4.64 5.94
CA LYS A 20 -8.60 -3.63 6.82
C LYS A 20 -8.48 -4.04 8.28
N ARG A 21 -8.61 -3.05 9.18
CA ARG A 21 -8.48 -3.24 10.64
C ARG A 21 -9.57 -4.12 11.26
N ASN A 22 -10.68 -4.32 10.55
CA ASN A 22 -11.82 -5.15 10.96
C ASN A 22 -11.77 -6.57 10.37
N GLY A 23 -10.65 -6.99 9.80
CA GLY A 23 -10.49 -8.33 9.20
C GLY A 23 -11.02 -8.44 7.77
N ILE A 24 -11.63 -7.39 7.21
CA ILE A 24 -12.09 -7.39 5.81
C ILE A 24 -10.88 -7.28 4.87
N SER A 25 -10.83 -8.18 3.89
CA SER A 25 -9.89 -8.17 2.78
C SER A 25 -10.52 -7.56 1.53
N ILE A 26 -9.80 -6.66 0.86
CA ILE A 26 -10.17 -6.15 -0.46
C ILE A 26 -9.05 -6.45 -1.44
N SER A 27 -9.38 -7.08 -2.56
CA SER A 27 -8.44 -7.38 -3.63
C SER A 27 -8.28 -6.19 -4.58
N TYR A 28 -7.04 -5.87 -4.93
CA TYR A 28 -6.68 -4.84 -5.89
C TYR A 28 -5.79 -5.44 -6.99
N ALA A 29 -5.97 -4.96 -8.22
CA ALA A 29 -5.20 -5.40 -9.37
C ALA A 29 -3.72 -4.98 -9.27
N ALA A 30 -2.85 -5.68 -9.99
CA ALA A 30 -1.47 -5.22 -10.22
C ALA A 30 -1.48 -3.82 -10.84
N GLY A 31 -0.50 -2.99 -10.51
CA GLY A 31 -0.43 -1.61 -10.99
C GLY A 31 -1.27 -0.61 -10.20
N THR A 32 -2.16 -1.06 -9.29
CA THR A 32 -2.92 -0.17 -8.41
C THR A 32 -1.97 0.70 -7.58
N LYS A 33 -2.29 1.99 -7.47
CA LYS A 33 -1.50 2.98 -6.75
C LYS A 33 -2.07 3.22 -5.35
N PHE A 34 -1.17 3.33 -4.38
CA PHE A 34 -1.52 3.58 -2.99
C PHE A 34 -0.68 4.72 -2.44
N LYS A 35 -1.30 5.59 -1.66
CA LYS A 35 -0.61 6.59 -0.84
C LYS A 35 -0.18 5.97 0.47
N VAL A 36 1.07 6.20 0.87
CA VAL A 36 1.61 5.71 2.14
C VAL A 36 1.19 6.65 3.26
N GLU A 37 0.35 6.16 4.16
CA GLU A 37 -0.20 6.94 5.27
C GLU A 37 0.68 6.84 6.52
N LYS A 38 1.20 5.64 6.78
CA LYS A 38 2.10 5.38 7.91
C LYS A 38 3.02 4.20 7.60
N ILE A 39 4.29 4.31 7.96
CA ILE A 39 5.22 3.17 7.99
C ILE A 39 5.03 2.50 9.36
N MET A 40 4.52 1.27 9.37
CA MET A 40 4.24 0.55 10.63
C MET A 40 5.51 -0.09 11.18
N ASN A 41 6.30 -0.69 10.29
CA ASN A 41 7.65 -1.20 10.54
C ASN A 41 8.40 -1.29 9.19
N SER A 42 9.61 -1.87 9.19
CA SER A 42 10.43 -2.00 7.97
C SER A 42 9.76 -2.79 6.83
N ASN A 43 8.79 -3.64 7.14
CA ASN A 43 8.17 -4.57 6.18
C ASN A 43 6.69 -4.28 5.90
N ILE A 44 6.01 -3.45 6.71
CA ILE A 44 4.57 -3.20 6.64
C ILE A 44 4.27 -1.70 6.59
N LEU A 45 3.40 -1.33 5.65
CA LEU A 45 2.89 0.03 5.48
C LEU A 45 1.39 0.05 5.72
N LYS A 46 0.89 1.09 6.38
CA LYS A 46 -0.51 1.51 6.28
C LYS A 46 -0.64 2.39 5.04
N VAL A 47 -1.54 2.00 4.15
CA VAL A 47 -1.75 2.71 2.88
C VAL A 47 -3.23 2.98 2.62
N LYS A 48 -3.48 3.85 1.66
CA LYS A 48 -4.80 4.21 1.14
C LYS A 48 -4.77 4.16 -0.41
N PRO A 49 -5.68 3.44 -1.09
CA PRO A 49 -5.77 3.50 -2.55
C PRO A 49 -6.06 4.93 -3.01
N LEU A 50 -5.52 5.34 -4.15
CA LEU A 50 -5.83 6.66 -4.69
C LEU A 50 -7.29 6.73 -5.13
N GLY A 51 -8.07 7.66 -4.57
CA GLY A 51 -9.48 7.88 -4.93
C GLY A 51 -10.51 7.15 -4.05
N GLU A 52 -10.08 6.34 -3.08
CA GLU A 52 -10.98 5.64 -2.15
C GLU A 52 -10.68 6.05 -0.71
N ASP A 53 -11.69 6.17 0.15
CA ASP A 53 -11.50 6.41 1.59
C ASP A 53 -11.31 5.11 2.40
N VAL A 54 -10.46 4.23 1.87
CA VAL A 54 -10.18 2.93 2.47
C VAL A 54 -8.75 2.91 2.98
N PHE A 55 -8.56 2.42 4.21
CA PHE A 55 -7.24 2.21 4.77
C PHE A 55 -7.01 0.73 5.04
N GLY A 56 -5.80 0.27 4.77
CA GLY A 56 -5.35 -1.04 5.19
C GLY A 56 -3.85 -1.16 5.23
N THR A 57 -3.36 -2.37 5.43
CA THR A 57 -1.93 -2.65 5.51
C THR A 57 -1.43 -3.48 4.35
N LEU A 58 -0.24 -3.18 3.85
CA LEU A 58 0.46 -3.94 2.82
C LEU A 58 1.91 -4.20 3.19
N ARG A 59 2.45 -5.30 2.66
CA ARG A 59 3.88 -5.62 2.78
C ARG A 59 4.71 -4.87 1.73
N VAL A 60 5.85 -4.34 2.15
CA VAL A 60 6.80 -3.58 1.32
C VAL A 60 7.30 -4.39 0.13
N GLU A 61 7.54 -5.70 0.29
CA GLU A 61 8.03 -6.58 -0.78
C GLU A 61 7.12 -6.58 -2.04
N ASN A 62 5.81 -6.43 -1.84
CA ASN A 62 4.80 -6.43 -2.89
C ASN A 62 4.65 -5.08 -3.59
N LEU A 63 5.44 -4.08 -3.20
CA LEU A 63 5.30 -2.70 -3.61
C LEU A 63 6.53 -2.20 -4.37
N GLU A 64 6.29 -1.31 -5.31
CA GLU A 64 7.29 -0.55 -6.05
C GLU A 64 7.09 0.95 -5.79
N VAL A 65 8.17 1.70 -5.62
CA VAL A 65 8.11 3.15 -5.39
C VAL A 65 8.02 3.87 -6.73
N ILE A 66 6.96 4.65 -6.93
CA ILE A 66 6.78 5.49 -8.11
C ILE A 66 7.54 6.80 -7.91
N ARG A 67 8.33 7.23 -8.90
CA ARG A 67 9.03 8.53 -8.89
C ARG A 67 8.08 9.69 -9.04
#